data_AF-A0A7C6BI32-F1
#
_entry.id   AF-A0A7C6BI32-F1
#
_cell.length_a   1.000
_cell.length_b   1.000
_cell.length_c   1.000
_cell.angle_alpha   90.00
_cell.angle_beta   90.00
_cell.angle_gamma   90.00
#
_symmetry.space_group_name_H-M   'P 1'
#
loop_
_entity.id
_entity.type
_entity.pdbx_description
1 polymer ?
#
loop_
_entity_poly.entity_id
_entity_poly.type
_entity_poly.pdbx_seq_one_letter_code
_entity_poly.pdbx_strand_id
1 'polypeptide(L)'
;MKMTLYHASKNQGLRILLPRESTHGAPYVYATQSLAMALLFGAKKDDFDFLMDEENGRPRLYECYPDAFEQVYAHEFCSVYEVDGNLFARHDAVWHAEYIAESPVPVLKETKVFDLHGQLMEEISRGHLILHRYRTNPEYKRKIANHIVDRLIRFEVLDGEIPQKLLDKFPLIIQQLEDILTGRTL
;
A
#
# COMPACT_ATOMS: atom_id res chain seq x y z
N MET A 1 -2.24 -8.28 -28.38
CA MET A 1 -3.16 -8.74 -27.32
C MET A 1 -3.55 -7.53 -26.49
N LYS A 2 -4.81 -7.44 -26.04
CA LYS A 2 -5.25 -6.30 -25.21
C LYS A 2 -4.74 -6.52 -23.78
N MET A 3 -3.91 -5.61 -23.26
CA MET A 3 -3.46 -5.65 -21.87
C MET A 3 -4.54 -5.05 -20.98
N THR A 4 -4.98 -5.78 -19.96
CA THR A 4 -5.92 -5.25 -18.95
C THR A 4 -5.15 -4.90 -17.69
N LEU A 5 -5.40 -3.72 -17.14
CA LEU A 5 -4.90 -3.31 -15.82
C LEU A 5 -6.06 -3.09 -14.85
N TYR A 6 -5.75 -3.08 -13.56
CA TYR A 6 -6.70 -2.98 -12.46
C TYR A 6 -6.41 -1.73 -11.62
N HIS A 7 -7.45 -0.98 -11.31
CA HIS A 7 -7.44 0.16 -10.39
C HIS A 7 -8.47 -0.07 -9.28
N ALA A 8 -8.11 0.16 -8.02
CA ALA A 8 -9.07 0.10 -6.92
C ALA A 8 -9.44 1.50 -6.42
N SER A 9 -10.71 1.69 -6.06
CA SER A 9 -11.20 2.91 -5.45
C SER A 9 -12.35 2.63 -4.48
N LYS A 10 -12.43 3.40 -3.40
CA LYS A 10 -13.63 3.41 -2.54
C LYS A 10 -14.86 3.99 -3.24
N ASN A 11 -14.64 4.83 -4.26
CA ASN A 11 -15.73 5.39 -5.05
C ASN A 11 -16.24 4.34 -6.04
N GLN A 12 -17.51 3.98 -5.93
CA GLN A 12 -18.19 3.03 -6.83
C GLN A 12 -18.88 3.76 -7.99
N GLY A 13 -19.16 3.04 -9.08
CA GLY A 13 -19.91 3.55 -10.23
C GLY A 13 -19.13 4.48 -11.16
N LEU A 14 -17.79 4.52 -11.05
CA LEU A 14 -16.97 5.36 -11.92
C LEU A 14 -17.03 4.85 -13.37
N ARG A 15 -17.20 5.79 -14.30
CA ARG A 15 -17.12 5.54 -15.75
C ARG A 15 -15.79 5.99 -16.36
N ILE A 16 -15.14 6.94 -15.71
CA ILE A 16 -13.85 7.52 -16.09
C ILE A 16 -13.04 7.67 -14.80
N LEU A 17 -11.79 7.22 -14.84
CA LEU A 17 -10.80 7.49 -13.80
C LEU A 17 -10.09 8.79 -14.15
N LEU A 18 -10.06 9.74 -13.22
CA LEU A 18 -9.38 11.02 -13.40
C LEU A 18 -8.01 10.99 -12.72
N PRO A 19 -6.98 11.61 -13.34
CA PRO A 19 -5.68 11.77 -12.70
C PRO A 19 -5.80 12.46 -11.36
N ARG A 20 -5.08 11.96 -10.35
CA ARG A 20 -5.05 12.54 -9.00
C ARG A 20 -3.62 12.66 -8.52
N GLU A 21 -3.36 13.75 -7.83
CA GLU A 21 -2.08 13.96 -7.17
C GLU A 21 -1.90 12.92 -6.06
N SER A 22 -0.72 12.31 -6.05
CA SER A 22 -0.26 11.40 -5.01
C SER A 22 1.05 11.95 -4.43
N THR A 23 1.76 11.16 -3.65
CA THR A 23 3.05 11.51 -3.03
C THR A 23 4.17 11.87 -4.04
N HIS A 24 3.96 11.64 -5.34
CA HIS A 24 4.92 11.94 -6.41
C HIS A 24 4.74 13.34 -7.03
N GLY A 25 3.83 14.17 -6.51
CA GLY A 25 3.70 15.59 -6.87
C GLY A 25 3.13 15.91 -8.26
N ALA A 26 2.75 14.89 -9.03
CA ALA A 26 2.05 15.03 -10.29
C ALA A 26 0.77 14.17 -10.33
N PRO A 27 -0.31 14.65 -10.98
CA PRO A 27 -1.56 13.93 -11.03
C PRO A 27 -1.53 12.81 -12.07
N TYR A 28 -1.78 11.57 -11.62
CA TYR A 28 -1.84 10.40 -12.50
C TYR A 28 -3.04 9.50 -12.17
N VAL A 29 -3.46 8.68 -13.13
CA VAL A 29 -4.25 7.47 -12.88
C VAL A 29 -3.29 6.32 -12.68
N TYR A 30 -3.41 5.59 -11.57
CA TYR A 30 -2.56 4.46 -11.22
C TYR A 30 -3.31 3.14 -11.45
N ALA A 31 -2.67 2.17 -12.09
CA ALA A 31 -3.21 0.83 -12.26
C ALA A 31 -2.10 -0.22 -12.20
N THR A 32 -2.47 -1.47 -11.94
CA THR A 32 -1.51 -2.60 -11.83
C THR A 32 -2.01 -3.82 -12.60
N GLN A 33 -1.10 -4.71 -12.99
CA GLN A 33 -1.44 -5.96 -13.69
C GLN A 33 -2.04 -7.01 -12.75
N SER A 34 -1.84 -6.88 -11.45
CA SER A 34 -2.29 -7.85 -10.46
C SER A 34 -3.58 -7.40 -9.79
N LEU A 35 -4.65 -8.17 -9.93
CA LEU A 35 -5.90 -7.94 -9.21
C LEU A 35 -5.67 -7.93 -7.69
N ALA A 36 -4.87 -8.86 -7.19
CA ALA A 36 -4.51 -8.93 -5.77
C ALA A 36 -3.78 -7.67 -5.31
N MET A 37 -2.87 -7.13 -6.13
CA MET A 37 -2.20 -5.85 -5.83
C MET A 37 -3.20 -4.69 -5.82
N ALA A 38 -4.10 -4.61 -6.80
CA ALA A 38 -5.11 -3.56 -6.85
C ALA A 38 -6.01 -3.59 -5.60
N LEU A 39 -6.46 -4.77 -5.17
CA LEU A 39 -7.27 -4.93 -3.97
C LEU A 39 -6.60 -4.38 -2.70
N LEU A 40 -5.27 -4.49 -2.58
CA LEU A 40 -4.55 -3.91 -1.43
C LEU A 40 -4.71 -2.40 -1.33
N PHE A 41 -4.97 -1.69 -2.44
CA PHE A 41 -5.24 -0.25 -2.49
C PHE A 41 -6.73 0.11 -2.31
N GLY A 42 -7.60 -0.89 -2.09
CA GLY A 42 -9.02 -0.66 -1.81
C GLY A 42 -9.31 -0.02 -0.45
N ALA A 43 -8.36 -0.06 0.48
CA ALA A 43 -8.45 0.55 1.81
C ALA A 43 -7.36 1.62 2.00
N LYS A 44 -7.61 2.55 2.93
CA LYS A 44 -6.61 3.55 3.31
C LYS A 44 -5.55 2.87 4.19
N LYS A 45 -4.29 2.97 3.77
CA LYS A 45 -3.11 2.47 4.49
C LYS A 45 -1.91 3.35 4.17
N ASP A 46 -0.85 3.19 4.95
CA ASP A 46 0.45 3.81 4.71
C ASP A 46 1.60 2.80 4.88
N ASP A 47 2.83 3.27 4.64
CA ASP A 47 4.04 2.45 4.76
C ASP A 47 4.32 2.00 6.21
N PHE A 48 3.63 2.55 7.21
CA PHE A 48 3.75 2.14 8.61
C PHE A 48 2.78 1.00 8.98
N ASP A 49 1.77 0.73 8.15
CA ASP A 49 0.89 -0.44 8.30
C ASP A 49 1.55 -1.72 7.79
N PHE A 50 2.15 -1.62 6.59
CA PHE A 50 2.76 -2.75 5.94
C PHE A 50 4.05 -2.38 5.22
N LEU A 51 5.00 -3.32 5.26
CA LEU A 51 6.03 -3.41 4.24
C LEU A 51 5.42 -4.18 3.07
N MET A 52 5.27 -3.49 1.94
CA MET A 52 4.83 -4.07 0.67
C MET A 52 6.02 -4.35 -0.24
N ASP A 53 6.00 -5.53 -0.85
CA ASP A 53 6.98 -5.98 -1.82
C ASP A 53 6.28 -6.76 -2.94
N GLU A 54 6.98 -7.03 -4.02
CA GLU A 54 6.47 -7.83 -5.14
C GLU A 54 7.56 -8.76 -5.63
N GLU A 55 7.20 -10.03 -5.83
CA GLU A 55 8.11 -11.02 -6.39
C GLU A 55 7.38 -11.82 -7.47
N ASN A 56 7.90 -11.76 -8.71
CA ASN A 56 7.34 -12.47 -9.87
C ASN A 56 5.85 -12.16 -10.14
N GLY A 57 5.46 -10.88 -10.01
CA GLY A 57 4.09 -10.40 -10.19
C GLY A 57 3.17 -10.68 -9.01
N ARG A 58 3.70 -11.21 -7.91
CA ARG A 58 2.93 -11.58 -6.71
C ARG A 58 3.21 -10.61 -5.57
N PRO A 59 2.20 -9.87 -5.07
CA PRO A 59 2.37 -9.05 -3.88
C PRO A 59 2.75 -9.89 -2.66
N ARG A 60 3.69 -9.35 -1.88
CA ARG A 60 4.08 -9.83 -0.55
C ARG A 60 3.80 -8.70 0.44
N LEU A 61 3.01 -8.99 1.45
CA LEU A 61 2.60 -8.04 2.48
C LEU A 61 3.12 -8.51 3.84
N TYR A 62 3.84 -7.65 4.55
CA TYR A 62 4.33 -7.92 5.90
C TYR A 62 3.68 -6.96 6.87
N GLU A 63 2.99 -7.48 7.89
CA GLU A 63 2.41 -6.65 8.95
C GLU A 63 3.51 -5.97 9.77
N CYS A 64 3.48 -4.64 9.90
CA CYS A 64 4.45 -3.89 10.69
C CYS A 64 4.15 -3.94 12.20
N TYR A 65 2.90 -4.25 12.57
CA TYR A 65 2.46 -4.44 13.96
C TYR A 65 1.39 -5.56 14.02
N PRO A 66 1.12 -6.14 15.20
CA PRO A 66 0.13 -7.20 15.35
C PRO A 66 -1.23 -6.84 14.76
N ASP A 67 -1.79 -7.76 13.97
CA ASP A 67 -3.14 -7.68 13.39
C ASP A 67 -3.36 -6.46 12.48
N ALA A 68 -2.29 -5.91 11.88
CA ALA A 68 -2.40 -4.78 10.95
C ALA A 68 -3.32 -5.09 9.76
N PHE A 69 -3.28 -6.31 9.23
CA PHE A 69 -4.13 -6.72 8.11
C PHE A 69 -5.62 -6.68 8.47
N GLU A 70 -5.97 -7.20 9.64
CA GLU A 70 -7.35 -7.15 10.12
C GLU A 70 -7.77 -5.69 10.36
N GLN A 71 -6.96 -4.91 11.07
CA GLN A 71 -7.26 -3.52 11.41
C GLN A 71 -7.46 -2.62 10.18
N VAL A 72 -6.73 -2.86 9.10
CA VAL A 72 -6.82 -2.05 7.87
C VAL A 72 -7.96 -2.50 6.96
N TYR A 73 -8.20 -3.80 6.82
CA TYR A 73 -9.10 -4.31 5.78
C TYR A 73 -10.46 -4.79 6.31
N ALA A 74 -10.59 -5.03 7.62
CA ALA A 74 -11.88 -5.43 8.19
C ALA A 74 -12.93 -4.36 7.95
N HIS A 75 -14.12 -4.80 7.51
CA HIS A 75 -15.27 -3.93 7.20
C HIS A 75 -15.05 -2.91 6.08
N GLU A 76 -13.93 -3.00 5.35
CA GLU A 76 -13.68 -2.15 4.19
C GLU A 76 -14.33 -2.72 2.92
N PHE A 77 -14.66 -1.81 2.01
CA PHE A 77 -15.24 -2.12 0.71
C PHE A 77 -14.63 -1.21 -0.36
N CYS A 78 -14.63 -1.66 -1.60
CA CYS A 78 -14.17 -0.87 -2.74
C CYS A 78 -14.82 -1.33 -4.04
N SER A 79 -14.43 -0.70 -5.14
CA SER A 79 -14.61 -1.22 -6.49
C SER A 79 -13.25 -1.42 -7.13
N VAL A 80 -13.12 -2.51 -7.89
CA VAL A 80 -11.99 -2.72 -8.80
C VAL A 80 -12.44 -2.45 -10.22
N TYR A 81 -11.68 -1.64 -10.93
CA TYR A 81 -11.93 -1.19 -12.29
C TYR A 81 -10.92 -1.83 -13.24
N GLU A 82 -11.41 -2.50 -14.27
CA GLU A 82 -10.62 -2.96 -15.39
C GLU A 82 -10.50 -1.82 -16.42
N VAL A 83 -9.27 -1.56 -16.88
CA VAL A 83 -8.96 -0.48 -17.84
C VAL A 83 -8.05 -0.97 -18.96
N ASP A 84 -8.04 -0.25 -20.08
CA ASP A 84 -7.16 -0.55 -21.22
C ASP A 84 -5.72 -0.18 -20.88
N GLY A 85 -4.88 -1.20 -20.68
CA GLY A 85 -3.48 -1.04 -20.31
C GLY A 85 -2.63 -0.35 -21.37
N ASN A 86 -3.08 -0.28 -22.63
CA ASN A 86 -2.34 0.43 -23.68
C ASN A 86 -2.35 1.96 -23.48
N LEU A 87 -3.20 2.46 -22.58
CA LEU A 87 -3.25 3.88 -22.20
C LEU A 87 -2.25 4.25 -21.11
N PHE A 88 -1.51 3.26 -20.58
CA PHE A 88 -0.59 3.47 -19.47
C PHE A 88 0.85 3.20 -19.86
N ALA A 89 1.77 3.89 -19.19
CA ALA A 89 3.21 3.68 -19.30
C ALA A 89 3.81 3.29 -17.94
N ARG A 90 4.94 2.59 -17.97
CA ARG A 90 5.80 2.45 -16.78
C ARG A 90 6.67 3.69 -16.66
N HIS A 91 6.89 4.13 -15.44
CA HIS A 91 7.76 5.27 -15.16
C HIS A 91 8.73 4.90 -14.04
N ASP A 92 10.02 5.15 -14.22
CA ASP A 92 11.07 4.73 -13.28
C ASP A 92 10.95 5.40 -11.90
N ALA A 93 10.26 6.55 -11.84
CA ALA A 93 9.99 7.28 -10.59
C ALA A 93 8.81 6.72 -9.78
N VAL A 94 8.07 5.75 -10.32
CA VAL A 94 6.91 5.12 -9.67
C VAL A 94 7.26 3.68 -9.29
N TRP A 95 6.61 3.14 -8.26
CA TRP A 95 6.83 1.77 -7.84
C TRP A 95 6.61 0.78 -9.01
N HIS A 96 7.53 -0.16 -9.19
CA HIS A 96 7.62 -1.00 -10.39
C HIS A 96 6.37 -1.85 -10.70
N ALA A 97 5.49 -2.04 -9.71
CA ALA A 97 4.23 -2.76 -9.82
C ALA A 97 3.08 -1.89 -10.38
N GLU A 98 3.29 -0.58 -10.51
CA GLU A 98 2.30 0.38 -10.98
C GLU A 98 2.61 0.87 -12.40
N TYR A 99 1.53 1.18 -13.10
CA TYR A 99 1.50 1.85 -14.38
C TYR A 99 0.73 3.16 -14.22
N ILE A 100 1.17 4.20 -14.92
CA ILE A 100 0.56 5.53 -14.84
C ILE A 100 -0.03 5.98 -16.17
N ALA A 101 -1.13 6.72 -16.10
CA ALA A 101 -1.68 7.49 -17.20
C ALA A 101 -1.86 8.96 -16.77
N GLU A 102 -1.40 9.88 -17.61
CA GLU A 102 -1.53 11.33 -17.40
C GLU A 102 -2.91 11.88 -17.77
N SER A 103 -3.66 11.12 -18.56
CA SER A 103 -4.98 11.51 -19.07
C SER A 103 -6.10 10.68 -18.43
N PRO A 104 -7.35 11.17 -18.46
CA PRO A 104 -8.50 10.41 -18.01
C PRO A 104 -8.64 9.06 -18.73
N VAL A 105 -8.94 8.01 -17.96
CA VAL A 105 -9.00 6.64 -18.47
C VAL A 105 -10.44 6.12 -18.39
N PRO A 106 -11.06 5.72 -19.52
CA PRO A 106 -12.37 5.07 -19.51
C PRO A 106 -12.34 3.72 -18.78
N VAL A 107 -13.36 3.47 -17.97
CA VAL A 107 -13.56 2.18 -17.30
C VAL A 107 -14.16 1.18 -18.28
N LEU A 108 -13.52 0.00 -18.42
CA LEU A 108 -14.04 -1.10 -19.23
C LEU A 108 -15.06 -1.93 -18.44
N LYS A 109 -14.77 -2.19 -17.16
CA LYS A 109 -15.63 -2.96 -16.26
C LYS A 109 -15.39 -2.56 -14.81
N GLU A 110 -16.45 -2.57 -14.01
CA GLU A 110 -16.40 -2.41 -12.56
C GLU A 110 -16.79 -3.72 -11.89
N THR A 111 -16.01 -4.14 -10.89
CA THR A 111 -16.35 -5.22 -9.97
C THR A 111 -16.44 -4.65 -8.56
N LYS A 112 -17.64 -4.69 -7.96
CA LYS A 112 -17.87 -4.22 -6.59
C LYS A 112 -17.42 -5.27 -5.58
N VAL A 113 -16.64 -4.85 -4.59
CA VAL A 113 -16.12 -5.67 -3.51
C VAL A 113 -16.70 -5.15 -2.21
N PHE A 114 -17.66 -5.87 -1.63
CA PHE A 114 -18.36 -5.46 -0.40
C PHE A 114 -17.68 -5.94 0.88
N ASP A 115 -16.84 -6.97 0.77
CA ASP A 115 -16.00 -7.50 1.86
C ASP A 115 -14.56 -7.59 1.34
N LEU A 116 -13.80 -6.51 1.52
CA LEU A 116 -12.43 -6.44 1.03
C LEU A 116 -11.50 -7.41 1.76
N HIS A 117 -11.67 -7.57 3.07
CA HIS A 117 -10.91 -8.53 3.85
C HIS A 117 -11.14 -9.95 3.34
N GLY A 118 -12.40 -10.37 3.17
CA GLY A 118 -12.75 -11.68 2.64
C GLY A 118 -12.16 -11.92 1.25
N GLN A 119 -12.23 -10.93 0.35
CA GLN A 119 -11.66 -11.04 -0.99
C GLN A 119 -10.13 -11.18 -0.96
N LEU A 120 -9.42 -10.42 -0.12
CA LEU A 120 -7.97 -10.54 0.03
C LEU A 120 -7.56 -11.89 0.64
N MET A 121 -8.34 -12.41 1.60
CA MET A 121 -8.12 -13.75 2.16
C MET A 121 -8.31 -14.85 1.11
N GLU A 122 -9.25 -14.68 0.18
CA GLU A 122 -9.40 -15.59 -0.96
C GLU A 122 -8.16 -15.55 -1.88
N GLU A 123 -7.64 -14.36 -2.21
CA GLU A 123 -6.41 -14.20 -3.00
C GLU A 123 -5.18 -14.80 -2.29
N ILE A 124 -5.12 -14.74 -0.95
CA ILE A 124 -4.11 -15.42 -0.15
C ILE A 124 -4.26 -16.94 -0.26
N SER A 125 -5.48 -17.47 -0.15
CA SER A 125 -5.74 -18.91 -0.24
C SER A 125 -5.37 -19.49 -1.62
N ARG A 126 -5.52 -18.69 -2.68
CA ARG A 126 -5.12 -19.01 -4.06
C ARG A 126 -3.63 -18.82 -4.33
N GLY A 127 -2.89 -18.24 -3.38
CA GLY A 127 -1.47 -17.93 -3.55
C GLY A 127 -1.18 -16.76 -4.47
N HIS A 128 -2.15 -15.89 -4.76
CA HIS A 128 -1.97 -14.65 -5.53
C HIS A 128 -1.45 -13.50 -4.67
N LEU A 129 -1.60 -13.60 -3.35
CA LEU A 129 -1.07 -12.67 -2.36
C LEU A 129 -0.37 -13.47 -1.25
N ILE A 130 0.83 -13.08 -0.86
CA ILE A 130 1.51 -13.68 0.28
C ILE A 130 1.41 -12.72 1.46
N LEU A 131 0.70 -13.15 2.51
CA LEU A 131 0.63 -12.41 3.77
C LEU A 131 1.60 -13.00 4.80
N HIS A 132 2.56 -12.20 5.22
CA HIS A 132 3.40 -12.47 6.36
C HIS A 132 2.78 -11.80 7.60
N ARG A 133 2.06 -12.60 8.39
CA ARG A 133 1.54 -12.17 9.69
C ARG A 133 2.67 -11.74 10.61
N TYR A 134 2.40 -10.77 11.48
CA TYR A 134 3.38 -10.22 12.41
C TYR A 134 4.00 -11.32 13.26
N ARG A 135 5.34 -11.29 13.41
CA ARG A 135 6.07 -12.26 14.23
C ARG A 135 6.97 -11.56 15.23
N THR A 136 7.10 -12.16 16.42
CA THR A 136 7.93 -11.62 17.51
C THR A 136 9.39 -12.06 17.44
N ASN A 137 9.76 -12.91 16.48
CA ASN A 137 11.13 -13.39 16.34
C ASN A 137 12.08 -12.25 15.94
N PRO A 138 13.37 -12.32 16.32
CA PRO A 138 14.33 -11.23 16.10
C PRO A 138 14.54 -10.84 14.63
N GLU A 139 14.49 -11.82 13.71
CA GLU A 139 14.70 -11.56 12.28
C GLU A 139 13.57 -10.72 11.68
N TYR A 140 12.32 -11.10 11.94
CA TYR A 140 11.15 -10.37 11.51
C TYR A 140 11.12 -8.96 12.12
N LYS A 141 11.32 -8.86 13.44
CA LYS A 141 11.37 -7.58 14.14
C LYS A 141 12.44 -6.66 13.57
N ARG A 142 13.64 -7.17 13.26
CA ARG A 142 14.71 -6.38 12.63
C ARG A 142 14.32 -5.89 11.24
N LYS A 143 13.71 -6.75 10.41
CA LYS A 143 13.24 -6.36 9.07
C LYS A 143 12.23 -5.21 9.16
N ILE A 144 11.23 -5.34 10.04
CA ILE A 144 10.21 -4.31 10.23
C ILE A 144 10.82 -3.04 10.84
N ALA A 145 11.66 -3.15 11.87
CA ALA A 145 12.29 -1.98 12.50
C ALA A 145 13.12 -1.18 11.48
N ASN A 146 13.92 -1.85 10.64
CA ASN A 146 14.69 -1.18 9.58
C ASN A 146 13.78 -0.42 8.60
N HIS A 147 12.66 -1.02 8.19
CA HIS A 147 11.68 -0.37 7.32
C HIS A 147 11.02 0.83 8.00
N ILE A 148 10.56 0.68 9.25
CA ILE A 148 9.93 1.78 10.00
C ILE A 148 10.90 2.94 10.20
N VAL A 149 12.15 2.66 10.60
CA VAL A 149 13.20 3.69 10.78
C VAL A 149 13.49 4.41 9.45
N ASP A 150 13.65 3.68 8.34
CA ASP A 150 13.85 4.28 7.02
C ASP A 150 12.70 5.23 6.64
N ARG A 151 11.44 4.83 6.89
CA ARG A 151 10.26 5.66 6.61
C ARG A 151 10.14 6.87 7.53
N LEU A 152 10.42 6.73 8.82
CA LEU A 152 10.44 7.85 9.76
C LEU A 152 11.43 8.93 9.32
N ILE A 153 12.63 8.53 8.86
CA ILE A 153 13.67 9.45 8.39
C ILE A 153 13.29 10.06 7.03
N ARG A 154 12.94 9.24 6.04
CA ARG A 154 12.64 9.73 4.67
C ARG A 154 11.44 10.66 4.60
N PHE A 155 10.47 10.47 5.48
CA PHE A 155 9.28 11.32 5.54
C PHE A 155 9.40 12.44 6.57
N GLU A 156 10.58 12.64 7.16
CA GLU A 156 10.86 13.72 8.10
C GLU A 156 9.84 13.76 9.26
N VAL A 157 9.37 12.58 9.68
CA VAL A 157 8.25 12.44 10.64
C VAL A 157 8.60 13.05 12.00
N LEU A 158 9.88 13.02 12.35
CA LEU A 158 10.40 13.51 13.63
C LEU A 158 10.64 15.03 13.65
N ASP A 159 10.55 15.70 12.50
CA ASP A 159 10.80 17.15 12.39
C ASP A 159 9.53 17.98 12.74
N GLY A 160 8.39 17.30 12.94
CA GLY A 160 7.11 17.91 13.27
C GLY A 160 6.34 17.16 14.36
N GLU A 161 5.03 17.39 14.42
CA GLU A 161 4.15 16.67 15.33
C GLU A 161 4.01 15.21 14.87
N ILE A 162 4.52 14.28 15.68
CA ILE A 162 4.47 12.85 15.37
C ILE A 162 3.02 12.37 15.44
N PRO A 163 2.48 11.73 14.38
CA PRO A 163 1.12 11.22 14.38
C PRO A 163 0.88 10.23 15.54
N GLN A 164 -0.24 10.38 16.26
CA GLN A 164 -0.59 9.53 17.41
C GLN A 164 -0.54 8.03 17.08
N LYS A 165 -0.99 7.63 15.88
CA LYS A 165 -0.89 6.24 15.40
C LYS A 165 0.53 5.70 15.50
N LEU A 166 1.55 6.48 15.16
CA LEU A 166 2.94 6.02 15.20
C LEU A 166 3.44 5.91 16.64
N LEU A 167 3.05 6.85 17.51
CA LEU A 167 3.33 6.76 18.95
C LEU A 167 2.71 5.51 19.59
N ASP A 168 1.50 5.15 19.18
CA ASP A 168 0.81 3.96 19.70
C ASP A 168 1.45 2.66 19.21
N LYS A 169 1.84 2.60 17.93
CA LYS A 169 2.34 1.37 17.30
C LYS A 169 3.85 1.16 17.47
N PHE A 170 4.64 2.23 17.51
CA PHE A 170 6.10 2.19 17.52
C PHE A 170 6.75 3.06 18.62
N PRO A 171 6.24 3.09 19.86
CA PRO A 171 6.68 4.03 20.89
C PRO A 171 8.18 3.92 21.17
N LEU A 172 8.71 2.70 21.26
CA LEU A 172 10.12 2.45 21.59
C LEU A 172 11.06 2.87 20.45
N ILE A 173 10.66 2.70 19.19
CA ILE A 173 11.49 3.10 18.05
C ILE A 173 11.58 4.63 18.01
N ILE A 174 10.45 5.30 18.17
CA ILE A 174 10.37 6.77 18.15
C ILE A 174 11.20 7.34 19.30
N GLN A 175 10.98 6.87 20.53
CA GLN A 175 11.74 7.35 21.69
C GLN A 175 13.26 7.20 21.49
N GLN A 176 13.72 6.04 21.00
CA GLN A 176 15.14 5.82 20.76
C GLN A 176 15.72 6.74 19.68
N LEU A 177 14.96 7.01 18.61
CA LEU A 177 15.41 7.94 17.57
C LEU A 177 15.45 9.38 18.08
N GLU A 178 14.48 9.82 18.88
CA GLU A 178 14.49 11.15 19.52
C GLU A 178 15.69 11.32 20.45
N ASP A 179 16.01 10.31 21.25
CA ASP A 179 17.18 10.35 22.15
C ASP A 179 18.51 10.43 21.37
N ILE A 180 18.58 9.80 20.19
CA ILE A 180 19.74 9.89 19.28
C ILE A 180 19.84 11.29 18.67
N LEU A 181 18.74 11.82 18.12
CA LEU A 181 18.72 13.11 17.43
C LEU A 181 18.95 14.30 18.38
N THR A 182 18.52 14.19 19.64
CA THR A 182 18.74 15.22 20.66
C THR A 182 20.10 15.13 21.36
N GLY A 183 20.93 14.14 20.99
CA GLY A 183 22.24 13.93 21.59
C GLY A 183 22.20 13.49 23.05
N ARG A 184 21.07 12.97 23.55
CA ARG A 184 20.98 12.42 24.92
C ARG A 184 21.75 11.12 25.10
N THR A 185 22.03 10.43 23.99
CA THR A 185 22.79 9.18 23.94
C THR A 185 24.24 9.36 23.48
N LEU A 186 24.69 10.61 23.26
CA LEU A 186 26.05 10.99 22.88
C LEU A 186 26.71 11.80 23.99
#